data_AF-A0A7S3L767-F1
#
_entry.id   AF-A0A7S3L767-F1
#
_cell.length_a   1.000
_cell.length_b   1.000
_cell.length_c   1.000
_cell.angle_alpha   90.00
_cell.angle_beta   90.00
_cell.angle_gamma   90.00
#
_symmetry.space_group_name_H-M   'P 1'
#
loop_
_entity.id
_entity.type
_entity.pdbx_description
1 polymer ?
#
loop_
_entity_poly.entity_id
_entity_poly.type
_entity_poly.pdbx_seq_one_letter_code
_entity_poly.pdbx_strand_id
1 'polypeptide(L)'
;MTSGDTNEKTIELLKYNNYFGMKESQITIVQQGAGVPALEDNDAKMCLAPGEPSLLLTKPHGHGDIHSLLHEHRVARKWKDSGIKWAVLFQDTNGLAFHTLPLMLGVSAKKNLIMNSLAVPRKAKQAIGGIAKLKNKKTGEYKTINVEYNQLDPLLRANGFPDGDVNDKETGFSPFPGNINQLLFKLDDYCLALEKSRGLMPEFVNPKYKDEKKMVFKKPTRLECMMQDFPTVLDWKEALRVGFTSISSEFCFSPVKNATVDGMALQENGTHPATAASGEADQYAAVRKIMQKIGCKIEDAPETTYLGIKVIPGPAIVLKPNFALCPAEIRQRFPHPENIKISPRSTLVVRGEKVVIKSIDLDGALIIDVKDGKECIVEGVVVENEGWTRARDTDSDKEIIKMRGYHVERKDQTLIRGDPEDKEMSPISEMKSFEDTDPNVESTTTECCIL
;
A
#
# COMPACT_ATOMS: atom_id res chain seq x y z
N MET A 1 1.50 -9.86 10.08
CA MET A 1 1.64 -11.32 9.85
C MET A 1 2.93 -11.53 9.09
N THR A 2 3.72 -12.51 9.50
CA THR A 2 4.99 -12.89 8.86
C THR A 2 4.90 -14.33 8.36
N SER A 3 5.89 -14.76 7.57
CA SER A 3 6.09 -16.14 7.14
C SER A 3 7.46 -16.63 7.60
N GLY A 4 7.79 -17.90 7.37
CA GLY A 4 9.15 -18.41 7.56
C GLY A 4 10.22 -17.57 6.82
N ASP A 5 9.89 -17.03 5.65
CA ASP A 5 10.82 -16.25 4.83
C ASP A 5 11.06 -14.82 5.35
N THR A 6 10.10 -14.26 6.10
CA THR A 6 10.07 -12.82 6.43
C THR A 6 10.17 -12.52 7.92
N ASN A 7 9.98 -13.51 8.80
CA ASN A 7 9.85 -13.25 10.24
C ASN A 7 11.11 -12.64 10.87
N GLU A 8 12.27 -13.27 10.70
CA GLU A 8 13.53 -12.82 11.30
C GLU A 8 13.91 -11.42 10.80
N LYS A 9 13.91 -11.24 9.48
CA LYS A 9 14.19 -9.94 8.83
C LYS A 9 13.23 -8.84 9.27
N THR A 10 11.96 -9.16 9.50
CA THR A 10 10.97 -8.19 10.00
C THR A 10 11.31 -7.75 11.42
N ILE A 11 11.68 -8.70 12.30
CA ILE A 11 12.07 -8.39 13.68
C ILE A 11 13.35 -7.55 13.70
N GLU A 12 14.34 -7.90 12.89
CA GLU A 12 15.58 -7.14 12.74
C GLU A 12 15.31 -5.72 12.26
N LEU A 13 14.50 -5.56 11.21
CA LEU A 13 14.12 -4.25 10.68
C LEU A 13 13.41 -3.39 11.72
N LEU A 14 12.50 -3.97 12.50
CA LEU A 14 11.81 -3.27 13.59
C LEU A 14 12.80 -2.80 14.65
N LYS A 15 13.68 -3.68 15.13
CA LYS A 15 14.68 -3.34 16.16
C LYS A 15 15.67 -2.29 15.67
N TYR A 16 16.18 -2.44 14.45
CA TYR A 16 17.12 -1.52 13.84
C TYR A 16 16.55 -0.09 13.78
N ASN A 17 15.25 0.05 13.49
CA ASN A 17 14.58 1.35 13.42
C ASN A 17 13.93 1.78 14.73
N ASN A 18 14.29 1.18 15.87
CA ASN A 18 13.67 1.45 17.18
C ASN A 18 12.12 1.41 17.10
N TYR A 19 11.59 0.38 16.44
CA TYR A 19 10.18 0.13 16.19
C TYR A 19 9.45 1.32 15.53
N PHE A 20 10.18 2.15 14.77
CA PHE A 20 9.66 3.37 14.14
C PHE A 20 8.94 4.30 15.12
N GLY A 21 9.41 4.37 16.37
CA GLY A 21 8.84 5.19 17.45
C GLY A 21 7.63 4.56 18.15
N MET A 22 7.18 3.37 17.74
CA MET A 22 6.16 2.62 18.47
C MET A 22 6.74 1.95 19.71
N LYS A 23 5.93 1.77 20.76
CA LYS A 23 6.30 0.88 21.87
C LYS A 23 6.22 -0.56 21.36
N GLU A 24 7.19 -1.39 21.72
CA GLU A 24 7.18 -2.82 21.36
C GLU A 24 5.86 -3.52 21.74
N SER A 25 5.27 -3.16 22.89
CA SER A 25 3.95 -3.65 23.33
C SER A 25 2.78 -3.35 22.38
N GLN A 26 2.92 -2.40 21.44
CA GLN A 26 1.91 -2.09 20.42
C GLN A 26 1.99 -3.03 19.22
N ILE A 27 3.07 -3.80 19.08
CA ILE A 27 3.34 -4.66 17.94
C ILE A 27 3.10 -6.11 18.37
N THR A 28 2.30 -6.83 17.59
CA THR A 28 2.12 -8.27 17.76
C THR A 28 2.44 -8.96 16.45
N ILE A 29 3.48 -9.79 16.47
CA ILE A 29 3.85 -10.62 15.33
C ILE A 29 3.11 -11.95 15.44
N VAL A 30 2.29 -12.24 14.43
CA VAL A 30 1.71 -13.57 14.21
C VAL A 30 2.33 -14.14 12.95
N GLN A 31 2.99 -15.28 13.08
CA GLN A 31 3.69 -15.93 11.97
C GLN A 31 2.82 -17.05 11.42
N GLN A 32 2.70 -17.14 10.10
CA GLN A 32 2.10 -18.30 9.45
C GLN A 32 2.91 -19.56 9.78
N GLY A 33 2.24 -20.71 9.84
CA GLY A 33 2.90 -22.00 10.06
C GLY A 33 3.89 -22.36 8.96
N ALA A 34 4.46 -23.56 9.03
CA ALA A 34 5.42 -24.09 8.05
C ALA A 34 4.86 -24.29 6.63
N GLY A 35 3.64 -23.83 6.35
CA GLY A 35 2.92 -23.98 5.10
C GLY A 35 2.02 -25.22 5.07
N VAL A 36 1.37 -25.41 3.93
CA VAL A 36 0.54 -26.57 3.61
C VAL A 36 1.26 -27.48 2.61
N PRO A 37 0.96 -28.80 2.58
CA PRO A 37 1.56 -29.72 1.62
C PRO A 37 1.38 -29.27 0.17
N ALA A 38 2.46 -29.30 -0.60
CA ALA A 38 2.42 -29.10 -2.04
C ALA A 38 1.91 -30.37 -2.73
N LEU A 39 1.14 -30.19 -3.81
CA LEU A 39 0.51 -31.26 -4.58
C LEU A 39 1.15 -31.37 -5.97
N GLU A 40 1.53 -32.58 -6.38
CA GLU A 40 2.24 -32.83 -7.64
C GLU A 40 1.34 -33.00 -8.86
N ASP A 41 0.10 -33.46 -8.64
CA ASP A 41 -0.82 -33.84 -9.72
C ASP A 41 -2.30 -33.62 -9.38
N ASN A 42 -3.17 -33.97 -10.33
CA ASN A 42 -4.63 -33.86 -10.21
C ASN A 42 -5.23 -34.88 -9.21
N ASP A 43 -4.49 -35.91 -8.81
CA ASP A 43 -4.90 -36.89 -7.79
C ASP A 43 -4.50 -36.45 -6.37
N ALA A 44 -4.00 -35.21 -6.24
CA ALA A 44 -3.56 -34.59 -4.99
C ALA A 44 -2.44 -35.36 -4.28
N LYS A 45 -1.57 -36.03 -5.05
CA LYS A 45 -0.39 -36.65 -4.47
C LYS A 45 0.54 -35.59 -3.88
N MET A 46 1.01 -35.81 -2.65
CA MET A 46 1.86 -34.84 -1.94
C MET A 46 3.30 -34.90 -2.45
N CYS A 47 3.91 -33.73 -2.63
CA CYS A 47 5.31 -33.61 -3.02
C CYS A 47 6.24 -33.89 -1.83
N LEU A 48 7.32 -34.62 -2.07
CA LEU A 48 8.44 -34.70 -1.14
C LEU A 48 9.36 -33.48 -1.28
N ALA A 49 10.04 -33.10 -0.20
CA ALA A 49 11.00 -32.02 -0.19
C ALA A 49 12.24 -32.38 -1.04
N PRO A 50 12.72 -31.47 -1.92
CA PRO A 50 13.94 -31.72 -2.68
C PRO A 50 15.14 -31.99 -1.76
N GLY A 51 15.80 -33.13 -1.93
CA GLY A 51 16.96 -33.51 -1.13
C GLY A 51 16.64 -34.17 0.23
N GLU A 52 15.37 -34.16 0.66
CA GLU A 52 14.94 -34.74 1.94
C GLU A 52 13.67 -35.58 1.78
N PRO A 53 13.77 -36.83 1.27
CA PRO A 53 12.61 -37.65 0.91
C PRO A 53 11.69 -38.05 2.08
N SER A 54 12.12 -37.85 3.33
CA SER A 54 11.30 -38.06 4.53
C SER A 54 10.40 -36.88 4.88
N LEU A 55 10.58 -35.73 4.22
CA LEU A 55 9.80 -34.52 4.45
C LEU A 55 8.89 -34.22 3.27
N LEU A 56 7.74 -33.60 3.57
CA LEU A 56 6.87 -33.04 2.55
C LEU A 56 7.37 -31.66 2.12
N LEU A 57 7.30 -31.37 0.83
CA LEU A 57 7.44 -30.01 0.35
C LEU A 57 6.21 -29.21 0.80
N THR A 58 6.41 -28.13 1.52
CA THR A 58 5.35 -27.22 1.93
C THR A 58 5.41 -25.90 1.18
N LYS A 59 4.26 -25.21 1.10
CA LYS A 59 4.14 -23.87 0.52
C LYS A 59 3.23 -23.00 1.37
N PRO A 60 3.36 -21.67 1.34
CA PRO A 60 2.44 -20.79 2.04
C PRO A 60 0.98 -21.02 1.61
N HIS A 61 0.09 -21.11 2.59
CA HIS A 61 -1.35 -21.32 2.42
C HIS A 61 -2.10 -20.07 1.90
N GLY A 62 -1.39 -18.95 1.76
CA GLY A 62 -1.98 -17.69 1.31
C GLY A 62 -2.30 -16.76 2.48
N HIS A 63 -2.69 -15.53 2.15
CA HIS A 63 -2.82 -14.47 3.14
C HIS A 63 -4.12 -14.55 3.95
N GLY A 64 -5.05 -15.46 3.63
CA GLY A 64 -6.27 -15.70 4.43
C GLY A 64 -6.01 -16.24 5.84
N ASP A 65 -4.85 -16.85 6.10
CA ASP A 65 -4.42 -17.30 7.44
C ASP A 65 -4.40 -16.18 8.48
N ILE A 66 -4.36 -14.91 8.07
CA ILE A 66 -4.44 -13.79 9.00
C ILE A 66 -5.66 -13.91 9.93
N HIS A 67 -6.79 -14.42 9.43
CA HIS A 67 -8.02 -14.51 10.20
C HIS A 67 -7.93 -15.56 11.31
N SER A 68 -7.42 -16.77 11.01
CA SER A 68 -7.19 -17.82 12.00
C SER A 68 -6.10 -17.40 12.99
N LEU A 69 -4.99 -16.83 12.52
CA LEU A 69 -3.91 -16.33 13.39
C LEU A 69 -4.41 -15.26 14.38
N LEU A 70 -5.22 -14.30 13.93
CA LEU A 70 -5.78 -13.27 14.81
C LEU A 70 -6.78 -13.86 15.83
N HIS A 71 -7.46 -14.96 15.49
CA HIS A 71 -8.36 -15.68 16.38
C HIS A 71 -7.60 -16.54 17.40
N GLU A 72 -6.74 -17.44 16.94
CA GLU A 72 -5.98 -18.40 17.75
C GLU A 72 -5.10 -17.71 18.79
N HIS A 73 -4.39 -16.65 18.38
CA HIS A 73 -3.55 -15.86 19.27
C HIS A 73 -4.33 -14.80 20.07
N ARG A 74 -5.66 -14.77 19.95
CA ARG A 74 -6.58 -13.82 20.60
C ARG A 74 -6.24 -12.35 20.33
N VAL A 75 -5.57 -12.04 19.24
CA VAL A 75 -5.11 -10.67 18.92
C VAL A 75 -6.30 -9.75 18.67
N ALA A 76 -7.23 -10.17 17.80
CA ALA A 76 -8.42 -9.38 17.50
C ALA A 76 -9.27 -9.13 18.77
N ARG A 77 -9.38 -10.14 19.63
CA ARG A 77 -10.09 -10.04 20.91
C ARG A 77 -9.41 -9.05 21.87
N LYS A 78 -8.08 -9.11 22.01
CA LYS A 78 -7.31 -8.14 22.82
C LYS A 78 -7.53 -6.71 22.34
N TRP A 79 -7.49 -6.47 21.03
CA TRP A 79 -7.77 -5.14 20.47
C TRP A 79 -9.18 -4.66 20.84
N LYS A 80 -10.18 -5.53 20.68
CA LYS A 80 -11.58 -5.23 21.04
C LYS A 80 -11.72 -4.90 22.52
N ASP A 81 -11.16 -5.75 23.39
CA ASP A 81 -11.20 -5.58 24.85
C ASP A 81 -10.46 -4.32 25.31
N SER A 82 -9.51 -3.83 24.51
CA SER A 82 -8.80 -2.55 24.72
C SER A 82 -9.57 -1.33 24.18
N GLY A 83 -10.80 -1.51 23.67
CA GLY A 83 -11.66 -0.44 23.17
C GLY A 83 -11.41 -0.01 21.72
N ILE A 84 -10.58 -0.75 20.97
CA ILE A 84 -10.39 -0.50 19.52
C ILE A 84 -11.69 -0.88 18.78
N LYS A 85 -12.13 -0.03 17.85
CA LYS A 85 -13.41 -0.22 17.14
C LYS A 85 -13.27 -0.74 15.71
N TRP A 86 -12.12 -0.50 15.10
CA TRP A 86 -11.88 -0.80 13.69
C TRP A 86 -10.51 -1.45 13.54
N ALA A 87 -10.41 -2.42 12.64
CA ALA A 87 -9.15 -3.02 12.22
C ALA A 87 -9.00 -2.90 10.71
N VAL A 88 -7.80 -2.59 10.25
CA VAL A 88 -7.46 -2.56 8.83
C VAL A 88 -6.47 -3.67 8.52
N LEU A 89 -6.74 -4.44 7.48
CA LEU A 89 -5.77 -5.32 6.84
C LEU A 89 -5.33 -4.65 5.54
N PHE A 90 -4.02 -4.66 5.27
CA PHE A 90 -3.42 -4.00 4.12
C PHE A 90 -2.27 -4.85 3.56
N GLN A 91 -1.84 -4.53 2.34
CA GLN A 91 -0.71 -5.19 1.67
C GLN A 91 0.59 -4.40 1.91
N ASP A 92 1.71 -5.09 1.79
CA ASP A 92 3.05 -4.64 2.16
C ASP A 92 3.55 -3.38 1.43
N THR A 93 3.31 -3.26 0.12
CA THR A 93 3.97 -2.24 -0.72
C THR A 93 3.02 -1.21 -1.35
N ASN A 94 1.81 -1.03 -0.82
CA ASN A 94 0.91 0.04 -1.25
C ASN A 94 0.70 1.09 -0.14
N GLY A 95 1.75 1.87 0.15
CA GLY A 95 1.71 2.93 1.17
C GLY A 95 0.67 4.02 0.88
N LEU A 96 0.36 4.24 -0.41
CA LEU A 96 -0.54 5.30 -0.85
C LEU A 96 -1.99 5.09 -0.33
N ALA A 97 -2.37 3.83 -0.11
CA ALA A 97 -3.71 3.44 0.30
C ALA A 97 -4.17 4.14 1.60
N PHE A 98 -3.22 4.43 2.51
CA PHE A 98 -3.49 5.08 3.79
C PHE A 98 -4.02 6.52 3.68
N HIS A 99 -3.75 7.24 2.57
CA HIS A 99 -4.33 8.57 2.33
C HIS A 99 -5.86 8.56 2.39
N THR A 100 -6.47 7.42 2.06
CA THR A 100 -7.91 7.27 1.95
C THR A 100 -8.55 6.51 3.11
N LEU A 101 -7.74 6.02 4.06
CA LEU A 101 -8.22 5.29 5.23
C LEU A 101 -9.24 6.09 6.07
N PRO A 102 -9.05 7.40 6.35
CA PRO A 102 -10.05 8.19 7.07
C PRO A 102 -11.39 8.30 6.34
N LEU A 103 -11.37 8.41 4.99
CA LEU A 103 -12.58 8.45 4.17
C LEU A 103 -13.31 7.11 4.24
N MET A 104 -12.56 6.02 4.07
CA MET A 104 -13.07 4.65 4.17
C MET A 104 -13.69 4.36 5.54
N LEU A 105 -13.08 4.85 6.62
CA LEU A 105 -13.61 4.78 7.98
C LEU A 105 -14.92 5.55 8.12
N GLY A 106 -14.98 6.79 7.61
CA GLY A 106 -16.19 7.60 7.63
C GLY A 106 -17.37 6.96 6.89
N VAL A 107 -17.11 6.38 5.70
CA VAL A 107 -18.12 5.63 4.94
C VAL A 107 -18.61 4.41 5.74
N SER A 108 -17.68 3.64 6.31
CA SER A 108 -18.01 2.42 7.07
C SER A 108 -18.84 2.72 8.31
N ALA A 109 -18.49 3.78 9.04
CA ALA A 109 -19.25 4.23 10.20
C ALA A 109 -20.66 4.69 9.81
N LYS A 110 -20.79 5.54 8.77
CA LYS A 110 -22.09 6.06 8.30
C LYS A 110 -23.01 4.97 7.76
N LYS A 111 -22.46 3.95 7.10
CA LYS A 111 -23.20 2.83 6.52
C LYS A 111 -23.30 1.60 7.45
N ASN A 112 -22.69 1.68 8.65
CA ASN A 112 -22.58 0.57 9.61
C ASN A 112 -22.05 -0.73 8.97
N LEU A 113 -21.00 -0.62 8.14
CA LEU A 113 -20.42 -1.76 7.45
C LEU A 113 -19.65 -2.67 8.43
N ILE A 114 -19.78 -3.98 8.26
CA ILE A 114 -18.95 -4.99 8.95
C ILE A 114 -17.58 -5.06 8.28
N MET A 115 -17.57 -5.04 6.94
CA MET A 115 -16.38 -5.02 6.12
C MET A 115 -16.57 -4.01 4.99
N ASN A 116 -15.53 -3.24 4.74
CA ASN A 116 -15.43 -2.33 3.61
C ASN A 116 -14.15 -2.66 2.86
N SER A 117 -14.23 -2.92 1.56
CA SER A 117 -13.05 -3.05 0.69
C SER A 117 -12.74 -1.70 0.05
N LEU A 118 -11.49 -1.27 0.10
CA LEU A 118 -11.06 -0.17 -0.75
C LEU A 118 -10.95 -0.68 -2.18
N ALA A 119 -11.57 0.06 -3.10
CA ALA A 119 -11.61 -0.30 -4.49
C ALA A 119 -11.25 0.89 -5.39
N VAL A 120 -10.88 0.59 -6.62
CA VAL A 120 -10.55 1.59 -7.64
C VAL A 120 -11.32 1.30 -8.93
N PRO A 121 -11.62 2.32 -9.76
CA PRO A 121 -11.99 2.08 -11.14
C PRO A 121 -10.93 1.21 -11.83
N ARG A 122 -11.32 0.08 -12.40
CA ARG A 122 -10.41 -0.84 -13.10
C ARG A 122 -10.86 -1.06 -14.52
N LYS A 123 -9.93 -1.36 -15.43
CA LYS A 123 -10.29 -1.82 -16.78
C LYS A 123 -10.80 -3.26 -16.71
N ALA A 124 -11.74 -3.59 -17.57
CA ALA A 124 -12.16 -4.97 -17.78
C ALA A 124 -10.97 -5.86 -18.08
N LYS A 125 -10.95 -7.06 -17.50
CA LYS A 125 -9.88 -8.07 -17.62
C LYS A 125 -8.52 -7.64 -17.06
N GLN A 126 -8.43 -6.49 -16.39
CA GLN A 126 -7.25 -6.12 -15.62
C GLN A 126 -7.02 -7.17 -14.52
N ALA A 127 -5.75 -7.48 -14.22
CA ALA A 127 -5.35 -8.46 -13.22
C ALA A 127 -5.56 -7.97 -11.76
N ILE A 128 -6.80 -7.59 -11.46
CA ILE A 128 -7.31 -7.12 -10.16
C ILE A 128 -8.72 -7.69 -10.01
N GLY A 129 -9.00 -8.33 -8.87
CA GLY A 129 -10.33 -8.88 -8.56
C GLY A 129 -11.42 -7.80 -8.57
N GLY A 130 -12.60 -8.13 -9.10
CA GLY A 130 -13.74 -7.22 -9.15
C GLY A 130 -14.68 -7.44 -7.97
N ILE A 131 -15.11 -6.37 -7.31
CA ILE A 131 -16.17 -6.45 -6.31
C ILE A 131 -17.51 -6.66 -7.02
N ALA A 132 -18.18 -7.77 -6.73
CA ALA A 132 -19.46 -8.13 -7.31
C ALA A 132 -20.48 -8.49 -6.22
N LYS A 133 -21.76 -8.22 -6.51
CA LYS A 133 -22.88 -8.66 -5.68
C LYS A 133 -23.45 -9.96 -6.26
N LEU A 134 -23.17 -11.08 -5.62
CA LEU A 134 -23.60 -12.40 -6.05
C LEU A 134 -24.92 -12.78 -5.40
N LYS A 135 -25.80 -13.47 -6.16
CA LYS A 135 -27.04 -14.06 -5.66
C LYS A 135 -26.89 -15.58 -5.60
N ASN A 136 -27.13 -16.17 -4.44
CA ASN A 136 -27.24 -17.62 -4.32
C ASN A 136 -28.55 -18.08 -4.98
N LYS A 137 -28.48 -18.92 -6.02
CA LYS A 137 -29.66 -19.39 -6.76
C LYS A 137 -30.59 -20.28 -5.93
N LYS A 138 -30.08 -20.95 -4.89
CA LYS A 138 -30.87 -21.85 -4.02
C LYS A 138 -31.57 -21.08 -2.90
N THR A 139 -30.86 -20.18 -2.21
CA THR A 139 -31.42 -19.46 -1.06
C THR A 139 -31.99 -18.09 -1.42
N GLY A 140 -31.63 -17.53 -2.58
CA GLY A 140 -32.01 -16.18 -2.98
C GLY A 140 -31.21 -15.06 -2.30
N GLU A 141 -30.32 -15.42 -1.37
CA GLU A 141 -29.52 -14.49 -0.57
C GLU A 141 -28.44 -13.80 -1.40
N TYR A 142 -28.04 -12.61 -0.98
CA TYR A 142 -27.01 -11.82 -1.64
C TYR A 142 -25.75 -11.69 -0.79
N LYS A 143 -24.59 -11.72 -1.44
CA LYS A 143 -23.30 -11.39 -0.83
C LYS A 143 -22.49 -10.48 -1.75
N THR A 144 -21.91 -9.42 -1.18
CA THR A 144 -20.92 -8.58 -1.86
C THR A 144 -19.54 -9.16 -1.59
N ILE A 145 -18.84 -9.65 -2.62
CA ILE A 145 -17.54 -10.30 -2.47
C ILE A 145 -16.56 -9.85 -3.55
N ASN A 146 -15.28 -10.06 -3.31
CA ASN A 146 -14.28 -10.05 -4.37
C ASN A 146 -14.43 -11.30 -5.24
N VAL A 147 -14.43 -11.13 -6.55
CA VAL A 147 -14.31 -12.23 -7.52
C VAL A 147 -13.02 -12.03 -8.28
N GLU A 148 -12.11 -13.00 -8.20
CA GLU A 148 -10.81 -12.90 -8.84
C GLU A 148 -10.93 -12.71 -10.35
N TYR A 149 -9.99 -11.96 -10.93
CA TYR A 149 -10.04 -11.55 -12.34
C TYR A 149 -10.14 -12.73 -13.31
N ASN A 150 -9.51 -13.86 -12.97
CA ASN A 150 -9.53 -15.10 -13.74
C ASN A 150 -10.85 -15.89 -13.61
N GLN A 151 -11.71 -15.53 -12.64
CA GLN A 151 -13.02 -16.14 -12.40
C GLN A 151 -14.17 -15.24 -12.86
N LEU A 152 -13.99 -13.92 -12.80
CA LEU A 152 -15.07 -12.97 -13.05
C LEU A 152 -15.62 -13.04 -14.48
N ASP A 153 -14.77 -13.04 -15.51
CA ASP A 153 -15.25 -13.09 -16.90
C ASP A 153 -16.04 -14.39 -17.20
N PRO A 154 -15.53 -15.61 -16.87
CA PRO A 154 -16.32 -16.83 -16.96
C PRO A 154 -17.62 -16.81 -16.15
N LEU A 155 -17.59 -16.27 -14.92
CA LEU A 155 -18.75 -16.18 -14.06
C LEU A 155 -19.85 -15.29 -14.68
N LEU A 156 -19.47 -14.16 -15.27
CA LEU A 156 -20.39 -13.24 -15.93
C LEU A 156 -21.03 -13.88 -17.17
N ARG A 157 -20.24 -14.53 -18.03
CA ARG A 157 -20.75 -15.26 -19.20
C ARG A 157 -21.77 -16.32 -18.83
N ALA A 158 -21.51 -17.07 -17.76
CA ALA A 158 -22.40 -18.10 -17.26
C ALA A 158 -23.71 -17.56 -16.64
N ASN A 159 -23.81 -16.25 -16.37
CA ASN A 159 -24.92 -15.65 -15.65
C ASN A 159 -25.58 -14.46 -16.38
N GLY A 160 -25.61 -14.50 -17.72
CA GLY A 160 -26.41 -13.58 -18.54
C GLY A 160 -25.67 -12.34 -19.04
N PHE A 161 -24.35 -12.31 -18.92
CA PHE A 161 -23.49 -11.28 -19.52
C PHE A 161 -22.65 -11.91 -20.63
N PRO A 162 -23.19 -12.08 -21.85
CA PRO A 162 -22.55 -12.87 -22.91
C PRO A 162 -21.15 -12.36 -23.28
N ASP A 163 -20.93 -11.04 -23.16
CA ASP A 163 -19.65 -10.40 -23.45
C ASP A 163 -18.62 -10.53 -22.31
N GLY A 164 -19.03 -11.04 -21.15
CA GLY A 164 -18.19 -11.23 -19.97
C GLY A 164 -17.88 -9.92 -19.25
N ASP A 165 -16.64 -9.78 -18.80
CA ASP A 165 -16.16 -8.54 -18.17
C ASP A 165 -15.76 -7.56 -19.28
N VAL A 166 -16.55 -6.50 -19.45
CA VAL A 166 -16.35 -5.45 -20.46
C VAL A 166 -16.43 -4.07 -19.82
N ASN A 167 -15.73 -3.11 -20.42
CA ASN A 167 -15.80 -1.72 -19.98
C ASN A 167 -17.19 -1.16 -20.30
N ASP A 168 -17.75 -0.46 -19.33
CA ASP A 168 -18.89 0.43 -19.55
C ASP A 168 -18.50 1.54 -20.54
N LYS A 169 -19.43 1.87 -21.45
CA LYS A 169 -19.15 2.77 -22.58
C LYS A 169 -19.02 4.23 -22.15
N GLU A 170 -19.72 4.64 -21.08
CA GLU A 170 -19.71 6.02 -20.61
C GLU A 170 -18.48 6.31 -19.76
N THR A 171 -18.18 5.42 -18.82
CA THR A 171 -17.07 5.60 -17.88
C THR A 171 -15.73 5.08 -18.43
N GLY A 172 -15.76 4.16 -19.39
CA GLY A 172 -14.56 3.51 -19.92
C GLY A 172 -13.90 2.53 -18.95
N PHE A 173 -14.55 2.17 -17.85
CA PHE A 173 -14.08 1.23 -16.84
C PHE A 173 -15.06 0.06 -16.71
N SER A 174 -14.63 -1.06 -16.14
CA SER A 174 -15.56 -2.15 -15.85
C SER A 174 -16.51 -1.74 -14.71
N PRO A 175 -17.80 -2.14 -14.76
CA PRO A 175 -18.79 -1.81 -13.74
C PRO A 175 -18.51 -2.46 -12.37
N PHE A 176 -17.56 -3.38 -12.30
CA PHE A 176 -17.13 -4.04 -11.06
C PHE A 176 -15.86 -3.37 -10.53
N PRO A 177 -15.88 -2.55 -9.47
CA PRO A 177 -14.67 -1.85 -9.05
C PRO A 177 -13.60 -2.84 -8.55
N GLY A 178 -12.33 -2.52 -8.81
CA GLY A 178 -11.20 -3.39 -8.50
C GLY A 178 -10.82 -3.34 -7.03
N ASN A 179 -10.87 -4.47 -6.35
CA ASN A 179 -10.44 -4.62 -4.97
C ASN A 179 -8.91 -4.51 -4.87
N ILE A 180 -8.41 -3.56 -4.08
CA ILE A 180 -6.96 -3.37 -3.89
C ILE A 180 -6.44 -4.00 -2.58
N ASN A 181 -7.26 -4.81 -1.91
CA ASN A 181 -6.90 -5.55 -0.71
C ASN A 181 -6.45 -4.68 0.48
N GLN A 182 -6.99 -3.46 0.58
CA GLN A 182 -7.08 -2.74 1.85
C GLN A 182 -8.50 -2.92 2.40
N LEU A 183 -8.61 -3.63 3.51
CA LEU A 183 -9.86 -4.16 4.05
C LEU A 183 -10.08 -3.60 5.45
N LEU A 184 -11.17 -2.85 5.64
CA LEU A 184 -11.53 -2.27 6.94
C LEU A 184 -12.66 -3.07 7.56
N PHE A 185 -12.48 -3.45 8.82
CA PHE A 185 -13.41 -4.29 9.58
C PHE A 185 -13.90 -3.56 10.82
N LYS A 186 -15.21 -3.65 11.09
CA LYS A 186 -15.77 -3.25 12.39
C LYS A 186 -15.47 -4.35 13.41
N LEU A 187 -14.67 -4.03 14.41
CA LEU A 187 -13.95 -5.04 15.19
C LEU A 187 -14.87 -5.94 16.02
N ASP A 188 -15.98 -5.40 16.53
CA ASP A 188 -16.99 -6.19 17.25
C ASP A 188 -17.60 -7.29 16.36
N ASP A 189 -18.10 -6.90 15.19
CA ASP A 189 -18.71 -7.81 14.22
C ASP A 189 -17.66 -8.79 13.66
N TYR A 190 -16.43 -8.31 13.42
CA TYR A 190 -15.30 -9.13 12.99
C TYR A 190 -14.93 -10.22 13.99
N CYS A 191 -14.82 -9.88 15.29
CA CYS A 191 -14.54 -10.86 16.34
C CYS A 191 -15.64 -11.91 16.46
N LEU A 192 -16.92 -11.53 16.31
CA LEU A 192 -18.03 -12.47 16.31
C LEU A 192 -17.93 -13.45 15.14
N ALA A 193 -17.61 -12.96 13.94
CA ALA A 193 -17.40 -13.80 12.77
C ALA A 193 -16.23 -14.77 12.97
N LEU A 194 -15.10 -14.29 13.49
CA LEU A 194 -13.94 -15.14 13.80
C LEU A 194 -14.26 -16.23 14.83
N GLU A 195 -15.07 -15.93 15.86
CA GLU A 195 -15.47 -16.94 16.85
C GLU A 195 -16.32 -18.04 16.22
N LYS A 196 -17.23 -17.68 15.30
CA LYS A 196 -18.07 -18.65 14.57
C LYS A 196 -17.26 -19.50 13.61
N SER A 197 -16.32 -18.90 12.85
CA SER A 197 -15.56 -19.58 11.81
C SER A 197 -14.23 -20.18 12.30
N ARG A 198 -13.81 -19.87 13.53
CA ARG A 198 -12.43 -20.07 14.02
C ARG A 198 -11.38 -19.39 13.14
N GLY A 199 -11.78 -18.33 12.46
CA GLY A 199 -10.97 -17.63 11.46
C GLY A 199 -10.66 -18.42 10.18
N LEU A 200 -11.27 -19.59 9.97
CA LEU A 200 -11.08 -20.37 8.75
C LEU A 200 -11.80 -19.70 7.57
N MET A 201 -11.08 -19.47 6.48
CA MET A 201 -11.61 -18.99 5.19
C MET A 201 -11.79 -20.15 4.21
N PRO A 202 -12.65 -20.02 3.19
CA PRO A 202 -12.71 -20.99 2.11
C PRO A 202 -11.37 -21.17 1.42
N GLU A 203 -11.07 -22.41 1.07
CA GLU A 203 -9.87 -22.78 0.34
C GLU A 203 -10.18 -22.94 -1.15
N PHE A 204 -9.17 -22.70 -1.98
CA PHE A 204 -9.19 -22.98 -3.40
C PHE A 204 -7.83 -23.51 -3.86
N VAL A 205 -7.75 -23.99 -5.11
CA VAL A 205 -6.50 -24.43 -5.73
C VAL A 205 -6.38 -23.81 -7.12
N ASN A 206 -5.18 -23.34 -7.49
CA ASN A 206 -4.93 -22.70 -8.78
C ASN A 206 -3.71 -23.34 -9.50
N PRO A 207 -3.82 -24.60 -9.94
CA PRO A 207 -2.72 -25.29 -10.59
C PRO A 207 -2.36 -24.60 -11.92
N LYS A 208 -1.04 -24.46 -12.15
CA LYS A 208 -0.52 -24.00 -13.44
C LYS A 208 -0.14 -25.24 -14.24
N TYR A 209 -0.72 -25.41 -15.43
CA TYR A 209 -0.49 -26.58 -16.27
C TYR A 209 0.57 -26.33 -17.34
N LYS A 210 1.29 -27.40 -17.73
CA LYS A 210 2.22 -27.38 -18.88
C LYS A 210 1.46 -27.54 -20.20
N ASP A 211 0.33 -28.23 -20.15
CA ASP A 211 -0.47 -28.63 -21.29
C ASP A 211 -1.87 -27.99 -21.26
N GLU A 212 -2.45 -27.79 -22.44
CA GLU A 212 -3.81 -27.24 -22.59
C GLU A 212 -4.90 -28.18 -22.05
N LYS A 213 -4.64 -29.50 -22.03
CA LYS A 213 -5.56 -30.51 -21.51
C LYS A 213 -5.64 -30.53 -19.99
N LYS A 214 -4.80 -29.74 -19.30
CA LYS A 214 -4.74 -29.62 -17.84
C LYS A 214 -4.46 -30.95 -17.13
N MET A 215 -3.53 -31.74 -17.67
CA MET A 215 -3.15 -33.04 -17.11
C MET A 215 -1.86 -33.00 -16.29
N VAL A 216 -0.93 -32.10 -16.61
CA VAL A 216 0.40 -32.05 -16.00
C VAL A 216 0.70 -30.67 -15.43
N PHE A 217 1.04 -30.61 -14.15
CA PHE A 217 1.43 -29.34 -13.51
C PHE A 217 2.79 -28.84 -14.01
N LYS A 218 2.90 -27.52 -14.23
CA LYS A 218 4.16 -26.80 -14.51
C LYS A 218 5.08 -26.77 -13.30
N LYS A 219 4.48 -26.63 -12.12
CA LYS A 219 5.11 -26.71 -10.81
C LYS A 219 4.07 -27.23 -9.81
N PRO A 220 4.48 -27.89 -8.71
CA PRO A 220 3.56 -28.29 -7.66
C PRO A 220 2.62 -27.17 -7.23
N THR A 221 1.35 -27.48 -7.00
CA THR A 221 0.34 -26.53 -6.49
C THR A 221 0.17 -26.69 -4.98
N ARG A 222 -0.73 -25.93 -4.36
CA ARG A 222 -1.15 -26.06 -2.96
C ARG A 222 -2.56 -25.50 -2.78
N LEU A 223 -3.22 -25.84 -1.68
CA LEU A 223 -4.41 -25.13 -1.23
C LEU A 223 -4.05 -23.68 -0.86
N GLU A 224 -4.95 -22.77 -1.19
CA GLU A 224 -4.81 -21.33 -0.95
C GLU A 224 -6.07 -20.79 -0.29
N CYS A 225 -5.92 -19.78 0.57
CA CYS A 225 -7.02 -19.00 1.10
C CYS A 225 -6.74 -17.49 1.01
N MET A 226 -7.78 -16.69 0.80
CA MET A 226 -7.68 -15.25 0.61
C MET A 226 -8.26 -14.47 1.78
N MET A 227 -7.65 -13.33 2.15
CA MET A 227 -8.14 -12.51 3.26
C MET A 227 -9.39 -11.71 2.88
N GLN A 228 -9.56 -11.44 1.59
CA GLN A 228 -10.75 -10.78 1.06
C GLN A 228 -11.97 -11.68 0.98
N ASP A 229 -11.82 -12.99 1.23
CA ASP A 229 -12.93 -13.95 1.22
C ASP A 229 -13.72 -13.95 2.53
N PHE A 230 -13.36 -13.12 3.51
CA PHE A 230 -14.11 -12.93 4.76
C PHE A 230 -15.64 -12.83 4.61
N PRO A 231 -16.23 -12.15 3.61
CA PRO A 231 -17.69 -12.11 3.44
C PRO A 231 -18.36 -13.48 3.26
N THR A 232 -17.61 -14.49 2.84
CA THR A 232 -18.11 -15.86 2.64
C THR A 232 -18.50 -16.54 3.94
N VAL A 233 -17.84 -16.21 5.07
CA VAL A 233 -18.09 -16.80 6.39
C VAL A 233 -19.17 -16.08 7.19
N LEU A 234 -19.66 -14.94 6.71
CA LEU A 234 -20.77 -14.21 7.31
C LEU A 234 -22.11 -14.88 7.00
N ASP A 235 -23.08 -14.75 7.91
CA ASP A 235 -24.47 -15.06 7.58
C ASP A 235 -25.02 -14.05 6.56
N TRP A 236 -26.19 -14.34 5.97
CA TRP A 236 -26.74 -13.50 4.91
C TRP A 236 -27.11 -12.09 5.38
N LYS A 237 -27.52 -11.90 6.63
CA LYS A 237 -27.89 -10.57 7.17
C LYS A 237 -26.63 -9.74 7.42
N GLU A 238 -25.59 -10.38 7.95
CA GLU A 238 -24.26 -9.80 8.12
C GLU A 238 -23.66 -9.41 6.76
N ALA A 239 -23.77 -10.28 5.75
CA ALA A 239 -23.25 -10.03 4.41
C ALA A 239 -23.89 -8.82 3.70
N LEU A 240 -25.11 -8.42 4.08
CA LEU A 240 -25.73 -7.17 3.59
C LEU A 240 -25.01 -5.91 4.09
N ARG A 241 -24.22 -6.02 5.15
CA ARG A 241 -23.36 -4.96 5.71
C ARG A 241 -21.92 -5.05 5.20
N VAL A 242 -21.67 -5.80 4.12
CA VAL A 242 -20.40 -5.78 3.38
C VAL A 242 -20.52 -4.81 2.21
N GLY A 243 -19.57 -3.91 2.09
CA GLY A 243 -19.53 -2.90 1.03
C GLY A 243 -18.12 -2.63 0.53
N PHE A 244 -18.01 -1.59 -0.29
CA PHE A 244 -16.74 -1.08 -0.77
C PHE A 244 -16.78 0.44 -0.85
N THR A 245 -15.60 1.05 -0.88
CA THR A 245 -15.40 2.48 -1.14
C THR A 245 -14.55 2.59 -2.40
N SER A 246 -15.08 3.19 -3.46
CA SER A 246 -14.35 3.35 -4.72
C SER A 246 -13.73 4.74 -4.81
N ILE A 247 -12.42 4.80 -5.06
CA ILE A 247 -11.65 6.05 -5.15
C ILE A 247 -10.73 5.98 -6.38
N SER A 248 -10.38 7.12 -6.96
CA SER A 248 -9.39 7.17 -8.05
C SER A 248 -8.08 6.51 -7.62
N SER A 249 -7.51 5.67 -8.50
CA SER A 249 -6.29 4.90 -8.21
C SER A 249 -5.10 5.79 -7.88
N GLU A 250 -5.03 6.98 -8.47
CA GLU A 250 -3.94 7.96 -8.25
C GLU A 250 -3.79 8.44 -6.80
N PHE A 251 -4.77 8.18 -5.93
CA PHE A 251 -4.74 8.56 -4.52
C PHE A 251 -4.62 7.37 -3.57
N CYS A 252 -4.66 6.12 -4.05
CA CYS A 252 -4.71 4.97 -3.15
C CYS A 252 -4.11 3.66 -3.68
N PHE A 253 -3.68 3.60 -4.94
CA PHE A 253 -3.21 2.36 -5.54
C PHE A 253 -1.92 2.56 -6.33
N SER A 254 -0.80 2.37 -5.64
CA SER A 254 0.53 2.31 -6.23
C SER A 254 1.35 1.20 -5.55
N PRO A 255 1.08 -0.08 -5.88
CA PRO A 255 1.88 -1.18 -5.36
C PRO A 255 3.26 -1.22 -6.03
N VAL A 256 4.28 -1.64 -5.29
CA VAL A 256 5.59 -2.01 -5.84
C VAL A 256 5.69 -3.52 -5.86
N LYS A 257 5.46 -4.14 -7.02
CA LYS A 257 5.34 -5.60 -7.16
C LYS A 257 6.02 -6.22 -8.37
N ASN A 258 6.44 -5.39 -9.32
CA ASN A 258 7.05 -5.86 -10.56
C ASN A 258 8.53 -5.50 -10.59
N ALA A 259 9.34 -6.41 -11.15
CA ALA A 259 10.67 -6.07 -11.62
C ALA A 259 10.57 -5.06 -12.78
N THR A 260 11.64 -4.31 -13.00
CA THR A 260 11.67 -3.24 -14.02
C THR A 260 11.30 -3.74 -15.41
N VAL A 261 11.83 -4.90 -15.83
CA VAL A 261 11.57 -5.48 -17.16
C VAL A 261 10.08 -5.81 -17.34
N ASP A 262 9.45 -6.40 -16.32
CA ASP A 262 8.01 -6.72 -16.36
C ASP A 262 7.17 -5.43 -16.35
N GLY A 263 7.60 -4.42 -15.58
CA GLY A 263 6.97 -3.11 -15.53
C GLY A 263 7.00 -2.39 -16.88
N MET A 264 8.10 -2.47 -17.63
CA MET A 264 8.20 -1.92 -18.98
C MET A 264 7.18 -2.56 -19.93
N ALA A 265 7.06 -3.89 -19.91
CA ALA A 265 6.09 -4.60 -20.73
C ALA A 265 4.63 -4.22 -20.38
N LEU A 266 4.33 -3.98 -19.10
CA LEU A 266 3.01 -3.48 -18.69
C LEU A 266 2.76 -2.06 -19.19
N GLN A 267 3.76 -1.18 -19.07
CA GLN A 267 3.69 0.21 -19.51
C GLN A 267 3.46 0.33 -21.02
N GLU A 268 4.12 -0.49 -21.83
CA GLU A 268 3.91 -0.57 -23.29
C GLU A 268 2.48 -0.93 -23.66
N ASN A 269 1.82 -1.73 -22.81
CA ASN A 269 0.42 -2.12 -22.94
C ASN A 269 -0.55 -1.13 -22.28
N GLY A 270 -0.08 0.07 -21.88
CA GLY A 270 -0.89 1.10 -21.23
C GLY A 270 -1.35 0.74 -19.81
N THR A 271 -0.70 -0.22 -19.16
CA THR A 271 -0.95 -0.62 -17.77
C THR A 271 0.11 -0.02 -16.86
N HIS A 272 -0.28 0.35 -15.64
CA HIS A 272 0.65 0.91 -14.66
C HIS A 272 1.83 -0.06 -14.39
N PRO A 273 3.09 0.41 -14.43
CA PRO A 273 4.26 -0.46 -14.32
C PRO A 273 4.43 -1.09 -12.92
N ALA A 274 4.04 -0.39 -11.85
CA ALA A 274 4.08 -0.90 -10.47
C ALA A 274 5.49 -1.41 -10.05
N THR A 275 6.52 -0.66 -10.46
CA THR A 275 7.94 -0.83 -10.11
C THR A 275 8.35 0.16 -9.03
N ALA A 276 9.57 0.03 -8.48
CA ALA A 276 10.08 0.95 -7.45
C ALA A 276 10.10 2.41 -7.92
N ALA A 277 10.54 2.67 -9.15
CA ALA A 277 10.58 4.01 -9.72
C ALA A 277 9.19 4.64 -9.84
N SER A 278 8.20 3.90 -10.35
CA SER A 278 6.82 4.41 -10.46
C SER A 278 6.16 4.56 -9.08
N GLY A 279 6.41 3.61 -8.17
CA GLY A 279 5.85 3.65 -6.83
C GLY A 279 6.27 4.89 -6.06
N GLU A 280 7.56 5.22 -6.10
CA GLU A 280 8.08 6.44 -5.50
C GLU A 280 7.48 7.70 -6.14
N ALA A 281 7.43 7.77 -7.48
CA ALA A 281 6.87 8.92 -8.19
C ALA A 281 5.38 9.15 -7.87
N ASP A 282 4.60 8.08 -7.72
CA ASP A 282 3.18 8.15 -7.39
C ASP A 282 2.92 8.71 -5.99
N GLN A 283 3.79 8.41 -5.01
CA GLN A 283 3.68 8.99 -3.66
C GLN A 283 3.76 10.52 -3.73
N TYR A 284 4.75 11.05 -4.46
CA TYR A 284 4.88 12.49 -4.66
C TYR A 284 3.68 13.04 -5.45
N ALA A 285 3.27 12.35 -6.52
CA ALA A 285 2.19 12.81 -7.38
C ALA A 285 0.86 12.94 -6.64
N ALA A 286 0.54 12.00 -5.74
CA ALA A 286 -0.68 12.06 -4.96
C ALA A 286 -0.74 13.31 -4.08
N VAL A 287 0.36 13.64 -3.39
CA VAL A 287 0.46 14.84 -2.55
C VAL A 287 0.35 16.11 -3.40
N ARG A 288 1.07 16.18 -4.53
CA ARG A 288 0.97 17.30 -5.48
C ARG A 288 -0.46 17.54 -5.94
N LYS A 289 -1.16 16.48 -6.37
CA LYS A 289 -2.55 16.56 -6.83
C LYS A 289 -3.50 17.01 -5.73
N ILE A 290 -3.31 16.56 -4.50
CA ILE A 290 -4.10 17.05 -3.36
C ILE A 290 -3.87 18.55 -3.13
N MET A 291 -2.61 18.99 -3.13
CA MET A 291 -2.26 20.40 -2.95
C MET A 291 -2.75 21.29 -4.10
N GLN A 292 -2.63 20.84 -5.35
CA GLN A 292 -3.20 21.53 -6.51
C GLN A 292 -4.73 21.67 -6.38
N LYS A 293 -5.43 20.61 -5.96
CA LYS A 293 -6.89 20.63 -5.77
C LYS A 293 -7.36 21.60 -4.68
N ILE A 294 -6.52 21.92 -3.69
CA ILE A 294 -6.87 22.95 -2.68
C ILE A 294 -6.47 24.37 -3.09
N GLY A 295 -5.72 24.54 -4.19
CA GLY A 295 -5.38 25.84 -4.78
C GLY A 295 -3.89 26.19 -4.84
N CYS A 296 -2.99 25.27 -4.43
CA CYS A 296 -1.54 25.51 -4.49
C CYS A 296 -1.05 25.56 -5.94
N LYS A 297 -0.10 26.47 -6.21
CA LYS A 297 0.55 26.63 -7.52
C LYS A 297 1.74 25.68 -7.61
N ILE A 298 1.48 24.47 -8.08
CA ILE A 298 2.49 23.41 -8.20
C ILE A 298 2.53 22.97 -9.65
N GLU A 299 3.69 23.04 -10.26
CA GLU A 299 3.94 22.59 -11.63
C GLU A 299 4.66 21.25 -11.61
N ASP A 300 4.18 20.28 -12.40
CA ASP A 300 4.84 18.97 -12.51
C ASP A 300 6.18 19.10 -13.25
N ALA A 301 7.17 18.32 -12.81
CA ALA A 301 8.40 18.10 -13.56
C ALA A 301 8.11 17.52 -14.95
N PRO A 302 8.97 17.79 -15.95
CA PRO A 302 8.93 17.04 -17.19
C PRO A 302 9.04 15.53 -16.94
N GLU A 303 8.30 14.73 -17.71
CA GLU A 303 8.44 13.28 -17.70
C GLU A 303 9.89 12.89 -17.98
N THR A 304 10.41 11.95 -17.19
CA THR A 304 11.73 11.37 -17.38
C THR A 304 11.64 9.86 -17.40
N THR A 305 12.74 9.21 -17.77
CA THR A 305 12.83 7.75 -17.84
C THR A 305 14.02 7.26 -17.02
N TYR A 306 13.74 6.29 -16.14
CA TYR A 306 14.72 5.53 -15.36
C TYR A 306 14.54 4.05 -15.66
N LEU A 307 15.59 3.40 -16.16
CA LEU A 307 15.56 1.99 -16.58
C LEU A 307 14.36 1.61 -17.46
N GLY A 308 13.96 2.51 -18.39
CA GLY A 308 12.80 2.30 -19.27
C GLY A 308 11.42 2.59 -18.67
N ILE A 309 11.34 2.90 -17.38
CA ILE A 309 10.10 3.30 -16.70
C ILE A 309 9.94 4.81 -16.80
N LYS A 310 8.79 5.26 -17.31
CA LYS A 310 8.43 6.68 -17.43
C LYS A 310 7.81 7.17 -16.13
N VAL A 311 8.31 8.29 -15.61
CA VAL A 311 7.83 8.88 -14.35
C VAL A 311 7.82 10.41 -14.42
N ILE A 312 6.98 11.03 -13.60
CA ILE A 312 7.04 12.46 -13.28
C ILE A 312 7.74 12.59 -11.91
N PRO A 313 9.04 12.93 -11.87
CA PRO A 313 9.86 12.77 -10.68
C PRO A 313 9.59 13.83 -9.60
N GLY A 314 9.02 14.98 -9.98
CA GLY A 314 8.90 16.10 -9.07
C GLY A 314 7.75 17.05 -9.38
N PRO A 315 7.54 18.07 -8.53
CA PRO A 315 8.26 18.30 -7.28
C PRO A 315 8.05 17.18 -6.27
N ALA A 316 9.07 16.93 -5.45
CA ALA A 316 9.06 15.89 -4.44
C ALA A 316 8.48 16.46 -3.15
N ILE A 317 7.20 16.20 -2.86
CA ILE A 317 6.54 16.74 -1.67
C ILE A 317 6.25 15.60 -0.71
N VAL A 318 6.84 15.67 0.48
CA VAL A 318 6.69 14.68 1.55
C VAL A 318 6.13 15.37 2.79
N LEU A 319 4.87 15.06 3.11
CA LEU A 319 4.19 15.52 4.31
C LEU A 319 4.21 14.38 5.33
N LYS A 320 4.95 14.55 6.43
CA LYS A 320 5.05 13.50 7.45
C LYS A 320 3.72 13.34 8.20
N PRO A 321 3.42 12.13 8.72
CA PRO A 321 2.17 11.85 9.43
C PRO A 321 1.86 12.80 10.59
N ASN A 322 2.87 13.30 11.31
CA ASN A 322 2.63 14.25 12.40
C ASN A 322 2.23 15.65 11.88
N PHE A 323 2.55 16.03 10.63
CA PHE A 323 2.08 17.26 10.03
C PHE A 323 0.65 17.15 9.51
N ALA A 324 0.38 16.15 8.67
CA ALA A 324 -0.96 15.87 8.14
C ALA A 324 -1.13 14.38 7.83
N LEU A 325 -2.19 13.78 8.34
CA LEU A 325 -2.58 12.39 8.10
C LEU A 325 -3.58 12.24 6.95
N CYS A 326 -4.38 13.27 6.68
CA CYS A 326 -5.46 13.20 5.70
C CYS A 326 -5.58 14.47 4.85
N PRO A 327 -6.18 14.38 3.64
CA PRO A 327 -6.36 15.55 2.77
C PRO A 327 -7.09 16.74 3.41
N ALA A 328 -7.98 16.49 4.37
CA ALA A 328 -8.69 17.55 5.08
C ALA A 328 -7.76 18.37 5.99
N GLU A 329 -6.78 17.72 6.63
CA GLU A 329 -5.76 18.39 7.44
C GLU A 329 -4.83 19.22 6.57
N ILE A 330 -4.43 18.70 5.39
CA ILE A 330 -3.58 19.45 4.44
C ILE A 330 -4.20 20.83 4.16
N ARG A 331 -5.52 20.91 3.92
CA ARG A 331 -6.21 22.19 3.72
C ARG A 331 -6.08 23.16 4.89
N GLN A 332 -6.07 22.66 6.13
CA GLN A 332 -5.90 23.49 7.33
C GLN A 332 -4.46 23.95 7.50
N ARG A 333 -3.49 23.13 7.08
CA ARG A 333 -2.05 23.44 7.15
C ARG A 333 -1.59 24.48 6.13
N PHE A 334 -2.32 24.60 5.02
CA PHE A 334 -2.08 25.59 3.97
C PHE A 334 -3.28 26.55 3.86
N PRO A 335 -3.43 27.52 4.78
CA PRO A 335 -4.62 28.39 4.85
C PRO A 335 -4.75 29.37 3.67
N HIS A 336 -3.64 29.69 2.99
CA HIS A 336 -3.60 30.56 1.80
C HIS A 336 -2.94 29.81 0.62
N PRO A 337 -3.58 28.76 0.09
CA PRO A 337 -2.98 27.89 -0.91
C PRO A 337 -2.53 28.65 -2.17
N GLU A 338 -3.20 29.75 -2.53
CA GLU A 338 -2.81 30.62 -3.64
C GLU A 338 -1.43 31.27 -3.51
N ASN A 339 -0.88 31.31 -2.29
CA ASN A 339 0.44 31.85 -1.95
C ASN A 339 1.50 30.76 -1.79
N ILE A 340 1.16 29.51 -2.13
CA ILE A 340 2.08 28.37 -2.13
C ILE A 340 2.50 28.12 -3.57
N LYS A 341 3.75 28.44 -3.90
CA LYS A 341 4.35 28.18 -5.21
C LYS A 341 5.52 27.21 -5.04
N ILE A 342 5.52 26.15 -5.84
CA ILE A 342 6.56 25.13 -5.81
C ILE A 342 6.95 24.80 -7.24
N SER A 343 8.23 25.03 -7.58
CA SER A 343 8.76 24.80 -8.93
C SER A 343 8.84 23.30 -9.26
N PRO A 344 8.89 22.94 -10.57
CA PRO A 344 8.98 21.54 -11.01
C PRO A 344 10.15 20.73 -10.43
N ARG A 345 11.27 21.40 -10.13
CA ARG A 345 12.52 20.80 -9.64
C ARG A 345 12.59 20.70 -8.11
N SER A 346 11.59 21.20 -7.41
CA SER A 346 11.68 21.41 -5.98
C SER A 346 11.48 20.16 -5.13
N THR A 347 11.99 20.20 -3.91
CA THR A 347 11.73 19.23 -2.84
C THR A 347 11.20 19.96 -1.61
N LEU A 348 10.07 19.51 -1.08
CA LEU A 348 9.49 20.01 0.17
C LEU A 348 9.28 18.84 1.12
N VAL A 349 9.93 18.86 2.28
CA VAL A 349 9.69 17.89 3.36
C VAL A 349 9.18 18.63 4.58
N VAL A 350 8.05 18.19 5.14
CA VAL A 350 7.43 18.85 6.30
C VAL A 350 7.16 17.85 7.41
N ARG A 351 7.72 18.11 8.59
CA ARG A 351 7.49 17.41 9.87
C ARG A 351 7.12 18.43 10.94
N GLY A 352 6.09 18.12 11.73
CA GLY A 352 5.71 18.88 12.92
C GLY A 352 4.20 19.12 13.06
N GLU A 353 3.66 18.77 14.23
CA GLU A 353 2.23 18.80 14.55
C GLU A 353 1.61 20.19 14.52
N LYS A 354 2.38 21.25 14.76
CA LYS A 354 1.85 22.63 14.80
C LYS A 354 2.52 23.55 13.80
N VAL A 355 2.99 22.99 12.69
CA VAL A 355 3.43 23.76 11.53
C VAL A 355 2.21 24.26 10.76
N VAL A 356 2.23 25.53 10.35
CA VAL A 356 1.26 26.14 9.42
C VAL A 356 2.03 26.90 8.35
N ILE A 357 1.76 26.63 7.08
CA ILE A 357 2.47 27.21 5.94
C ILE A 357 1.52 28.16 5.21
N LYS A 358 1.69 29.46 5.46
CA LYS A 358 0.86 30.51 4.87
C LYS A 358 1.35 30.94 3.49
N SER A 359 2.66 31.00 3.27
CA SER A 359 3.21 31.39 1.97
C SER A 359 4.65 30.93 1.79
N ILE A 360 4.91 30.32 0.63
CA ILE A 360 6.24 29.92 0.17
C ILE A 360 6.38 30.17 -1.34
N ASP A 361 7.55 30.60 -1.76
CA ASP A 361 8.01 30.57 -3.16
C ASP A 361 9.26 29.71 -3.22
N LEU A 362 9.10 28.45 -3.65
CA LEU A 362 10.13 27.42 -3.55
C LEU A 362 10.65 27.02 -4.94
N ASP A 363 11.93 27.28 -5.17
CA ASP A 363 12.72 26.75 -6.28
C ASP A 363 14.04 26.11 -5.79
N GLY A 364 13.94 24.87 -5.30
CA GLY A 364 15.05 24.16 -4.67
C GLY A 364 14.57 23.16 -3.64
N ALA A 365 15.34 22.91 -2.58
CA ALA A 365 14.94 22.06 -1.47
C ALA A 365 14.67 22.87 -0.20
N LEU A 366 13.51 22.64 0.41
CA LEU A 366 13.12 23.18 1.72
C LEU A 366 12.67 22.03 2.63
N ILE A 367 13.32 21.94 3.79
CA ILE A 367 12.99 21.01 4.85
C ILE A 367 12.45 21.82 6.03
N ILE A 368 11.23 21.55 6.44
CA ILE A 368 10.62 22.10 7.66
C ILE A 368 10.54 20.94 8.64
N ASP A 369 11.34 21.00 9.69
CA ASP A 369 11.46 19.93 10.67
C ASP A 369 11.33 20.48 12.09
N VAL A 370 10.09 20.53 12.57
CA VAL A 370 9.74 21.11 13.86
C VAL A 370 9.41 20.00 14.84
N LYS A 371 10.07 20.03 16.00
CA LYS A 371 9.86 19.07 17.09
C LYS A 371 8.40 19.10 17.59
N ASP A 372 7.92 17.96 18.06
CA ASP A 372 6.57 17.84 18.59
C ASP A 372 6.30 18.84 19.73
N GLY A 373 5.09 19.39 19.75
CA GLY A 373 4.66 20.42 20.72
C GLY A 373 5.05 21.86 20.37
N LYS A 374 6.02 22.08 19.48
CA LYS A 374 6.47 23.41 19.03
C LYS A 374 5.62 23.94 17.88
N GLU A 375 5.36 25.25 17.90
CA GLU A 375 4.60 25.95 16.87
C GLU A 375 5.53 26.61 15.87
N CYS A 376 5.17 26.57 14.59
CA CYS A 376 5.92 27.23 13.53
C CYS A 376 4.97 27.75 12.46
N ILE A 377 5.05 29.04 12.17
CA ILE A 377 4.32 29.67 11.07
C ILE A 377 5.34 30.03 9.99
N VAL A 378 5.16 29.45 8.81
CA VAL A 378 5.99 29.72 7.63
C VAL A 378 5.25 30.73 6.76
N GLU A 379 5.76 31.96 6.70
CA GLU A 379 5.14 33.08 6.01
C GLU A 379 6.21 33.95 5.35
N GLY A 380 6.03 34.25 4.06
CA GLY A 380 6.92 35.10 3.27
C GLY A 380 8.26 34.44 2.94
N VAL A 381 8.35 33.11 2.98
CA VAL A 381 9.59 32.38 2.73
C VAL A 381 9.83 32.22 1.24
N VAL A 382 10.98 32.67 0.77
CA VAL A 382 11.46 32.47 -0.60
C VAL A 382 12.73 31.65 -0.53
N VAL A 383 12.79 30.55 -1.28
CA VAL A 383 13.93 29.63 -1.30
C VAL A 383 14.36 29.42 -2.75
N GLU A 384 15.62 29.74 -3.03
CA GLU A 384 16.28 29.46 -4.30
C GLU A 384 17.62 28.81 -3.98
N ASN A 385 17.78 27.52 -4.34
CA ASN A 385 19.01 26.77 -4.09
C ASN A 385 19.19 25.61 -5.09
N GLU A 386 20.37 24.96 -5.06
CA GLU A 386 20.66 23.85 -5.97
C GLU A 386 19.75 22.64 -5.75
N GLY A 387 19.11 22.53 -4.60
CA GLY A 387 18.08 21.55 -4.30
C GLY A 387 18.57 20.11 -4.35
N TRP A 388 17.62 19.18 -4.49
CA TRP A 388 17.90 17.76 -4.60
C TRP A 388 17.61 17.27 -6.01
N THR A 389 18.47 16.40 -6.54
CA THR A 389 18.34 15.84 -7.89
C THR A 389 18.31 14.31 -7.87
N ARG A 390 17.66 13.71 -8.86
CA ARG A 390 17.63 12.25 -9.04
C ARG A 390 18.62 11.87 -10.14
N ALA A 391 19.85 11.57 -9.74
CA ALA A 391 20.92 11.20 -10.65
C ALA A 391 20.75 9.74 -11.06
N ARG A 392 20.85 9.46 -12.37
CA ARG A 392 20.73 8.08 -12.88
C ARG A 392 21.86 7.23 -12.31
N ASP A 393 21.49 6.06 -11.82
CA ASP A 393 22.43 5.09 -11.29
C ASP A 393 21.93 3.68 -11.62
N THR A 394 22.61 3.06 -12.57
CA THR A 394 22.34 1.69 -13.03
C THR A 394 23.33 0.67 -12.48
N ASP A 395 24.41 1.16 -11.87
CA ASP A 395 25.59 0.36 -11.53
C ASP A 395 25.80 0.26 -10.01
N SER A 396 25.00 0.98 -9.21
CA SER A 396 24.97 0.91 -7.75
C SER A 396 24.96 -0.51 -7.24
N ASP A 397 25.73 -0.84 -6.20
CA ASP A 397 25.63 -2.17 -5.56
C ASP A 397 24.42 -2.32 -4.63
N LYS A 398 23.73 -1.21 -4.31
CA LYS A 398 22.58 -1.19 -3.41
C LYS A 398 21.30 -1.57 -4.15
N GLU A 399 20.63 -2.64 -3.71
CA GLU A 399 19.44 -3.18 -4.38
C GLU A 399 18.31 -2.13 -4.53
N ILE A 400 18.11 -1.30 -3.51
CA ILE A 400 17.10 -0.21 -3.53
C ILE A 400 17.34 0.84 -4.63
N ILE A 401 18.59 1.05 -5.03
CA ILE A 401 18.96 1.95 -6.13
C ILE A 401 18.84 1.18 -7.45
N LYS A 402 19.37 -0.05 -7.54
CA LYS A 402 19.24 -0.92 -8.73
C LYS A 402 17.79 -1.06 -9.19
N MET A 403 16.86 -1.23 -8.24
CA MET A 403 15.44 -1.41 -8.56
C MET A 403 14.76 -0.16 -9.12
N ARG A 404 15.23 1.05 -8.79
CA ARG A 404 14.62 2.32 -9.24
C ARG A 404 15.43 3.04 -10.33
N GLY A 405 16.71 2.76 -10.46
CA GLY A 405 17.59 3.31 -11.50
C GLY A 405 18.16 4.69 -11.24
N TYR A 406 18.10 5.17 -10.00
CA TYR A 406 18.63 6.46 -9.58
C TYR A 406 18.86 6.53 -8.08
N HIS A 407 19.77 7.39 -7.66
CA HIS A 407 19.93 7.85 -6.27
C HIS A 407 19.54 9.32 -6.14
N VAL A 408 19.27 9.75 -4.91
CA VAL A 408 18.96 11.16 -4.62
C VAL A 408 20.23 11.90 -4.21
N GLU A 409 20.69 12.82 -5.05
CA GLU A 409 21.78 13.75 -4.73
C GLU A 409 21.23 14.99 -4.03
N ARG A 410 21.63 15.22 -2.79
CA ARG A 410 21.22 16.39 -1.99
C ARG A 410 22.27 17.50 -2.10
N LYS A 411 22.20 18.30 -3.17
CA LYS A 411 23.22 19.31 -3.48
C LYS A 411 23.16 20.51 -2.53
N ASP A 412 21.95 21.00 -2.30
CA ASP A 412 21.70 22.09 -1.35
C ASP A 412 20.28 22.00 -0.76
N GLN A 413 20.05 22.63 0.39
CA GLN A 413 18.74 22.71 1.05
C GLN A 413 18.67 23.87 2.06
N THR A 414 17.47 24.40 2.26
CA THR A 414 17.15 25.26 3.40
C THR A 414 16.44 24.44 4.48
N LEU A 415 16.80 24.63 5.75
CA LEU A 415 16.20 23.94 6.90
C LEU A 415 15.52 24.95 7.85
N ILE A 416 14.30 24.65 8.29
CA ILE A 416 13.56 25.41 9.31
C ILE A 416 13.26 24.48 10.48
N ARG A 417 13.76 24.78 11.69
CA ARG A 417 13.57 23.97 12.92
C ARG A 417 12.52 24.50 13.91
N GLY A 418 12.05 25.73 13.71
CA GLY A 418 10.99 26.32 14.54
C GLY A 418 11.45 26.98 15.84
N ASP A 419 12.75 27.17 16.07
CA ASP A 419 13.26 28.06 17.12
C ASP A 419 13.51 29.49 16.57
N PRO A 420 13.20 30.58 17.31
CA PRO A 420 13.29 31.95 16.81
C PRO A 420 14.69 32.41 16.36
N GLU A 421 15.74 31.70 16.78
CA GLU A 421 17.15 32.01 16.48
C GLU A 421 17.73 31.20 15.31
N ASP A 422 17.03 30.16 14.84
CA ASP A 422 17.52 29.26 13.78
C ASP A 422 17.14 29.78 12.38
N LYS A 423 17.77 30.89 11.97
CA LYS A 423 18.08 31.13 10.55
C LYS A 423 19.50 30.68 10.25
N GLU A 424 19.89 29.49 10.72
CA GLU A 424 21.16 28.91 10.29
C GLU A 424 20.99 28.26 8.91
N MET A 425 21.65 28.83 7.90
CA MET A 425 22.09 28.08 6.73
C MET A 425 23.21 27.14 7.19
N SER A 426 22.86 25.96 7.69
CA SER A 426 23.87 24.96 8.06
C SER A 426 24.32 24.18 6.83
N PRO A 427 25.63 24.09 6.54
CA PRO A 427 26.16 23.05 5.67
C PRO A 427 25.86 21.68 6.27
N ILE A 428 25.56 20.73 5.39
CA ILE A 428 25.33 19.29 5.58
C ILE A 428 25.80 18.76 6.96
N SER A 429 24.84 18.54 7.87
CA SER A 429 24.93 17.46 8.85
C SER A 429 24.14 16.28 8.29
N GLU A 430 24.83 15.17 8.00
CA GLU A 430 24.30 13.95 7.38
C GLU A 430 22.94 13.52 7.95
N MET A 431 21.86 13.80 7.22
CA MET A 431 20.65 12.98 7.30
C MET A 431 20.99 11.66 6.62
N LYS A 432 21.43 10.66 7.39
CA LYS A 432 21.60 9.29 6.90
C LYS A 432 20.31 8.84 6.23
N SER A 433 20.34 8.76 4.91
CA SER A 433 19.30 8.09 4.15
C SER A 433 19.46 6.58 4.36
N PHE A 434 18.40 5.80 4.15
CA PHE A 434 18.52 4.34 4.10
C PHE A 434 19.50 3.88 3.00
N GLU A 435 19.78 4.75 2.03
CA GLU A 435 20.80 4.53 1.01
C GLU A 435 22.22 4.63 1.59
N ASP A 436 22.48 5.36 2.67
CA ASP A 436 23.86 5.65 3.14
C ASP A 436 24.36 4.80 4.33
N THR A 437 23.58 3.82 4.80
CA THR A 437 23.97 3.03 5.98
C THR A 437 24.50 1.64 5.64
N ASP A 438 25.79 1.43 5.92
CA ASP A 438 26.44 0.11 6.00
C ASP A 438 25.80 -0.72 7.13
N PRO A 439 25.35 -1.96 6.89
CA PRO A 439 24.75 -2.82 7.91
C PRO A 439 25.66 -3.16 9.10
N ASN A 440 26.95 -2.82 9.07
CA ASN A 440 27.93 -3.19 10.12
C ASN A 440 28.38 -2.04 11.05
N VAL A 441 27.74 -0.88 11.05
CA VAL A 441 28.19 0.27 11.88
C VAL A 441 27.15 0.67 12.93
N GLU A 442 27.46 0.47 14.20
CA GLU A 442 26.75 1.08 15.33
C GLU A 442 26.80 2.61 15.21
N SER A 443 25.65 3.28 15.06
CA SER A 443 25.59 4.73 15.20
C SER A 443 24.31 5.20 15.88
N THR A 444 24.47 6.06 16.89
CA THR A 444 23.50 6.44 17.93
C THR A 444 22.55 7.59 17.56
N THR A 445 22.22 7.79 16.29
CA THR A 445 21.26 8.82 15.87
C THR A 445 20.53 8.41 14.60
N THR A 446 19.34 7.82 14.74
CA THR A 446 18.52 7.36 13.61
C THR A 446 17.10 7.90 13.76
N GLU A 447 16.81 9.05 13.13
CA GLU A 447 15.44 9.53 12.91
C GLU A 447 15.36 10.26 11.56
N CYS A 448 15.29 9.53 10.45
CA CYS A 448 14.61 10.00 9.23
C CYS A 448 14.52 8.87 8.20
N CYS A 449 13.52 8.00 8.32
CA CYS A 449 13.15 7.10 7.23
C CYS A 449 11.85 7.60 6.56
N ILE A 450 11.95 7.70 5.24
CA ILE A 450 10.86 7.97 4.30
C ILE A 450 10.09 6.64 4.16
N LEU A 451 8.76 6.72 4.27
CA LEU A 451 7.84 5.66 3.83
C LEU A 451 7.68 5.75 2.32
#